data_AF-A0A9N9K4K9-F1
#
_entry.id   AF-A0A9N9K4K9-F1
#
_cell.length_a   1.000
_cell.length_b   1.000
_cell.length_c   1.000
_cell.angle_alpha   90.00
_cell.angle_beta   90.00
_cell.angle_gamma   90.00
#
_symmetry.space_group_name_H-M   'P 1'
#
loop_
_entity.id
_entity.type
_entity.pdbx_description
1 polymer ?
#
loop_
_entity_poly.entity_id
_entity_poly.type
_entity_poly.pdbx_seq_one_letter_code
_entity_poly.pdbx_strand_id
1 'polypeptide(L)'
;KNNNIPPVQVMFCLKEKNAKKLNSHCWSFNAFAPLLKPKICILLDVGTKPSHTSIYHLWKAFDCDPHVGGACGEIRVDLGRRWRNLLNPLVASQNFEYKMSNILDKPFESVF
;
A
#
# COMPACT_ATOMS: atom_id res chain seq x y z
N LYS A 1 20.40 10.37 -23.99
CA LYS A 1 19.49 10.86 -22.92
C LYS A 1 19.91 10.16 -21.63
N ASN A 2 20.67 10.84 -20.77
CA ASN A 2 20.99 10.34 -19.44
C ASN A 2 19.72 10.47 -18.61
N ASN A 3 18.88 9.43 -18.63
CA ASN A 3 17.75 9.36 -17.73
C ASN A 3 18.34 9.18 -16.32
N ASN A 4 18.34 10.28 -15.55
CA ASN A 4 18.83 10.37 -14.18
C ASN A 4 17.86 9.64 -13.23
N ILE A 5 17.61 8.35 -13.51
CA ILE A 5 16.73 7.51 -12.72
C ILE A 5 17.51 7.14 -11.45
N PRO A 6 16.95 7.39 -10.26
CA PRO A 6 17.62 6.98 -9.03
C PRO A 6 17.85 5.46 -9.04
N PRO A 7 18.98 4.98 -8.51
CA PRO A 7 19.27 3.55 -8.47
C PRO A 7 18.19 2.82 -7.66
N VAL A 8 17.67 1.72 -8.20
CA VAL A 8 16.71 0.85 -7.52
C VAL A 8 17.43 -0.40 -7.04
N GLN A 9 17.34 -0.69 -5.75
CA GLN A 9 17.80 -1.94 -5.15
C GLN A 9 16.60 -2.85 -4.89
N VAL A 10 16.70 -4.11 -5.32
CA VAL A 10 15.66 -5.12 -5.09
C VAL A 10 16.25 -6.20 -4.19
N MET A 11 15.50 -6.57 -3.15
CA MET A 11 15.88 -7.62 -2.21
C MET A 11 14.70 -8.57 -2.04
N PHE A 12 14.98 -9.87 -2.10
CA PHE A 12 14.00 -10.91 -1.82
C PHE A 12 14.15 -11.37 -0.36
N CYS A 13 13.02 -11.49 0.34
CA CYS A 13 13.00 -11.96 1.72
C CYS A 13 11.87 -12.97 1.90
N LEU A 14 12.18 -14.10 2.54
CA LEU A 14 11.20 -15.13 2.88
C LEU A 14 11.23 -15.34 4.39
N LYS A 15 10.04 -15.39 4.99
CA LYS A 15 9.85 -15.74 6.39
C LYS A 15 9.35 -17.17 6.46
N GLU A 16 10.17 -18.06 7.03
CA GLU A 16 9.89 -19.49 7.10
C GLU A 16 8.59 -19.82 7.87
N LYS A 17 8.39 -19.17 9.02
CA LYS A 17 7.22 -19.41 9.87
C LYS A 17 6.17 -18.32 9.68
N ASN A 18 4.99 -18.70 9.20
CA ASN A 18 3.85 -17.79 9.13
C ASN A 18 3.32 -17.51 10.54
N ALA A 19 3.29 -16.23 10.93
CA ALA A 19 2.79 -15.78 12.22
C ALA A 19 1.80 -14.61 12.08
N LYS A 20 1.04 -14.59 10.97
CA LYS A 20 0.06 -13.55 10.60
C LYS A 20 0.70 -12.22 10.15
N LYS A 21 -0.16 -11.28 9.73
CA LYS A 21 0.22 -9.99 9.11
C LYS A 21 1.04 -9.11 10.05
N LEU A 22 0.51 -8.73 11.21
CA LEU A 22 1.19 -7.84 12.17
C LEU A 22 2.59 -8.33 12.55
N ASN A 23 2.74 -9.62 12.86
CA ASN A 23 4.06 -10.18 13.19
C ASN A 23 5.03 -10.15 12.01
N SER A 24 4.53 -10.32 10.78
CA SER A 24 5.36 -10.22 9.57
C SER A 24 5.84 -8.78 9.32
N HIS A 25 5.01 -7.79 9.63
CA HIS A 25 5.40 -6.38 9.58
C HIS A 25 6.47 -6.07 10.65
N CYS A 26 6.23 -6.44 11.92
CA CYS A 26 7.21 -6.24 12.99
C CYS A 26 8.53 -6.95 12.71
N TRP A 27 8.47 -8.19 12.20
CA TRP A 27 9.66 -8.94 11.80
C TRP A 27 10.46 -8.20 10.72
N SER A 28 9.79 -7.71 9.68
CA SER A 28 10.44 -6.96 8.59
C SER A 28 11.04 -5.65 9.09
N PHE A 29 10.29 -4.85 9.85
CA PHE A 29 10.80 -3.57 10.36
C PHE A 29 11.95 -3.74 11.34
N ASN A 30 11.87 -4.72 12.26
CA ASN A 30 12.95 -4.97 13.22
C ASN A 30 14.22 -5.49 12.53
N ALA A 31 14.09 -6.23 11.44
CA ALA A 31 15.25 -6.76 10.71
C ALA A 31 15.92 -5.68 9.82
N PHE A 32 15.13 -4.90 9.07
CA PHE A 32 15.67 -4.05 8.01
C PHE A 32 15.74 -2.56 8.36
N ALA A 33 14.81 -2.02 9.13
CA ALA A 33 14.76 -0.58 9.40
C ALA A 33 16.02 -0.06 10.16
N PRO A 34 16.61 -0.78 11.14
CA PRO A 34 17.84 -0.34 11.79
C PRO A 34 19.05 -0.26 10.84
N LEU A 35 19.08 -1.13 9.83
CA LEU A 35 20.19 -1.23 8.87
C LEU A 35 20.04 -0.21 7.73
N LEU A 36 18.85 -0.14 7.13
CA LEU A 36 18.58 0.70 5.96
C LEU A 36 18.25 2.15 6.34
N LYS A 37 17.80 2.39 7.58
CA LYS A 37 17.33 3.70 8.09
C LYS A 37 16.43 4.43 7.08
N PRO A 38 15.35 3.79 6.61
CA PRO A 38 14.49 4.38 5.58
C PRO A 38 13.79 5.63 6.12
N LYS A 39 13.68 6.67 5.29
CA LYS A 39 12.88 7.87 5.61
C LYS A 39 11.38 7.59 5.54
N ILE A 40 10.97 6.81 4.55
CA ILE A 40 9.57 6.46 4.26
C ILE A 40 9.51 4.97 3.92
N CYS A 41 8.54 4.27 4.50
CA CYS A 41 8.24 2.88 4.21
C CYS A 41 6.86 2.78 3.58
N ILE A 42 6.76 2.19 2.38
CA ILE A 42 5.48 1.95 1.69
C ILE A 42 5.23 0.45 1.68
N LEU A 43 4.09 0.04 2.24
CA LEU A 43 3.65 -1.35 2.27
C LEU A 43 2.63 -1.57 1.16
N LEU A 44 2.88 -2.55 0.29
CA LEU A 44 2.00 -2.91 -0.81
C LEU A 44 1.63 -4.39 -0.70
N ASP A 45 0.33 -4.66 -0.60
CA ASP A 45 -0.17 -6.04 -0.54
C ASP A 45 0.03 -6.74 -1.89
N VAL A 46 0.43 -8.02 -1.83
CA VAL A 46 0.63 -8.86 -3.02
C VAL A 46 -0.66 -8.92 -3.86
N GLY A 47 -0.52 -8.80 -5.18
CA GLY A 47 -1.67 -8.74 -6.10
C GLY A 47 -2.25 -7.34 -6.28
N THR A 48 -1.80 -6.33 -5.53
CA THR A 48 -2.21 -4.94 -5.74
C THR A 48 -1.41 -4.30 -6.86
N LYS A 49 -2.09 -3.72 -7.85
CA LYS A 49 -1.47 -2.92 -8.91
C LYS A 49 -1.45 -1.43 -8.50
N PRO A 50 -0.27 -0.82 -8.27
CA PRO A 50 -0.22 0.61 -8.00
C PRO A 50 -0.65 1.39 -9.25
N SER A 51 -1.39 2.48 -9.04
CA SER A 51 -1.67 3.44 -10.11
C SER A 51 -0.39 4.20 -10.45
N HIS A 52 -0.33 4.76 -11.66
CA HIS A 52 0.84 5.47 -12.16
C HIS A 52 1.35 6.58 -11.21
N THR A 53 0.46 7.19 -10.43
CA THR A 53 0.80 8.26 -9.48
C THR A 53 0.66 7.88 -8.00
N SER A 54 0.21 6.66 -7.67
CA SER A 54 -0.16 6.35 -6.27
C SER A 54 1.03 6.40 -5.32
N ILE A 55 2.18 5.84 -5.72
CA ILE A 55 3.40 5.85 -4.90
C ILE A 55 3.92 7.30 -4.73
N TYR A 56 3.86 8.10 -5.79
CA TYR A 56 4.26 9.52 -5.74
C TYR A 56 3.40 10.30 -4.75
N HIS A 57 2.08 10.11 -4.77
CA HIS A 57 1.19 10.81 -3.84
C HIS A 57 1.40 10.40 -2.38
N LEU A 58 1.65 9.10 -2.13
CA LEU A 58 2.01 8.62 -0.79
C LEU A 58 3.29 9.28 -0.29
N TRP A 59 4.35 9.28 -1.11
CA TRP A 59 5.60 9.96 -0.78
C TRP A 59 5.41 11.46 -0.55
N LYS A 60 4.66 12.13 -1.45
CA LYS A 60 4.40 13.57 -1.38
C LYS A 60 3.67 13.98 -0.09
N ALA A 61 2.82 13.12 0.47
CA ALA A 61 2.16 13.41 1.75
C ALA A 61 3.17 13.62 2.89
N PHE A 62 4.23 12.79 2.96
CA PHE A 62 5.30 12.94 3.94
C PHE A 62 6.26 14.10 3.61
N ASP A 63 6.42 14.44 2.33
CA ASP A 63 7.25 15.59 1.90
C ASP A 63 6.56 16.94 2.18
N CYS A 64 5.23 16.99 2.05
CA CYS A 64 4.45 18.21 2.27
C CYS A 64 4.32 18.59 3.75
N ASP A 65 4.24 17.61 4.66
CA ASP A 65 4.07 17.87 6.09
C ASP A 65 4.94 16.92 6.93
N PRO A 66 5.97 17.46 7.63
CA PRO A 66 6.85 16.68 8.51
C PRO A 66 6.15 16.01 9.70
N HIS A 67 4.93 16.42 10.06
CA HIS A 67 4.17 15.86 11.17
C HIS A 67 3.32 14.63 10.77
N VAL A 68 3.30 14.27 9.49
CA VAL A 68 2.56 13.09 9.02
C VAL A 68 3.24 11.80 9.48
N GLY A 69 2.56 11.09 10.39
CA GLY A 69 2.98 9.76 10.85
C GLY A 69 2.57 8.60 9.92
N GLY A 70 1.63 8.83 9.00
CA GLY A 70 1.12 7.80 8.10
C GLY A 70 0.26 8.37 6.98
N ALA A 71 0.28 7.70 5.83
CA ALA A 71 -0.60 7.99 4.69
C ALA A 71 -1.13 6.68 4.12
N CYS A 72 -2.42 6.67 3.74
CA CYS A 72 -3.06 5.51 3.13
C CYS A 72 -3.68 5.91 1.79
N GLY A 73 -3.52 5.04 0.79
CA GLY A 73 -4.18 5.17 -0.51
C GLY A 73 -5.46 4.34 -0.56
N GLU A 74 -6.41 4.75 -1.40
CA GLU A 74 -7.62 3.97 -1.62
C GLU A 74 -7.32 2.73 -2.49
N ILE A 75 -7.76 1.56 -2.03
CA ILE A 75 -7.75 0.32 -2.82
C ILE A 75 -9.06 0.24 -3.59
N ARG A 76 -8.97 0.00 -4.91
CA ARG A 76 -10.12 -0.16 -5.79
C ARG A 76 -10.00 -1.43 -6.62
N VAL A 77 -11.14 -2.05 -6.90
CA VAL A 77 -11.22 -3.21 -7.79
C VAL A 77 -11.12 -2.76 -9.25
N ASP A 78 -10.50 -3.57 -10.10
CA ASP A 78 -10.50 -3.32 -11.54
C ASP A 78 -11.88 -3.61 -12.14
N LEU A 79 -12.64 -2.55 -12.38
CA LEU A 79 -13.99 -2.61 -12.93
C LEU A 79 -14.01 -2.91 -14.44
N GLY A 80 -12.85 -2.85 -15.11
CA GLY A 80 -12.75 -3.01 -16.55
C GLY A 80 -13.39 -1.87 -17.34
N ARG A 81 -13.32 -1.97 -18.67
CA ARG A 81 -13.86 -0.94 -19.58
C ARG A 81 -15.38 -0.81 -19.40
N ARG A 82 -15.86 0.41 -19.11
CA ARG A 82 -17.30 0.69 -18.87
C ARG A 82 -17.91 -0.18 -17.77
N TRP A 83 -17.14 -0.52 -16.74
CA TRP A 83 -17.58 -1.28 -15.56
C TRP A 83 -18.18 -2.67 -15.86
N ARG A 84 -17.82 -3.26 -16.99
CA ARG A 84 -18.32 -4.58 -17.40
C ARG A 84 -18.05 -5.67 -16.36
N ASN A 85 -16.97 -5.56 -15.58
CA ASN A 85 -16.63 -6.56 -14.58
C ASN A 85 -17.60 -6.54 -13.38
N LEU A 86 -18.37 -5.48 -13.16
CA LEU A 86 -19.40 -5.44 -12.10
C LEU A 86 -20.55 -6.44 -12.34
N LEU A 87 -20.69 -6.97 -13.56
CA LEU A 87 -21.64 -8.05 -13.83
C LEU A 87 -21.22 -9.37 -13.17
N ASN A 88 -19.94 -9.53 -12.83
CA ASN A 88 -19.47 -10.67 -12.06
C ASN A 88 -19.75 -10.42 -10.57
N PRO A 89 -20.56 -11.27 -9.91
CA PRO A 89 -20.92 -11.09 -8.51
C PRO A 89 -19.71 -11.02 -7.58
N LEU A 90 -18.63 -11.76 -7.87
CA LEU A 90 -17.40 -11.72 -7.07
C LEU A 90 -16.74 -10.34 -7.11
N VAL A 91 -16.66 -9.73 -8.29
CA VAL A 91 -16.08 -8.39 -8.48
C VAL A 91 -16.96 -7.32 -7.85
N ALA A 92 -18.29 -7.45 -7.99
CA ALA A 92 -19.24 -6.53 -7.40
C ALA A 92 -19.18 -6.56 -5.87
N SER A 93 -19.17 -7.76 -5.26
CA SER A 93 -19.01 -7.94 -3.81
C SER A 93 -17.70 -7.34 -3.32
N GLN A 94 -16.59 -7.60 -4.02
CA GLN A 94 -15.27 -7.04 -3.64
C GLN A 94 -15.26 -5.51 -3.72
N ASN A 95 -15.89 -4.94 -4.76
CA ASN A 95 -15.98 -3.50 -4.93
C ASN A 95 -16.82 -2.85 -3.82
N PHE A 96 -17.91 -3.51 -3.41
CA PHE A 96 -18.71 -3.07 -2.27
C PHE A 96 -17.89 -3.11 -0.97
N GLU A 97 -17.23 -4.23 -0.69
CA GLU A 97 -16.39 -4.40 0.51
C GLU A 97 -15.33 -3.29 0.63
N TYR A 98 -14.55 -3.07 -0.44
CA TYR A 98 -13.50 -2.04 -0.43
C TYR A 98 -14.05 -0.62 -0.30
N LYS A 99 -15.17 -0.32 -0.97
CA LYS A 99 -15.79 1.00 -0.89
C LYS A 99 -16.30 1.29 0.53
N MET A 100 -16.97 0.31 1.13
CA MET A 100 -17.53 0.44 2.47
C MET A 100 -16.43 0.54 3.53
N SER A 101 -15.41 -0.32 3.47
CA SER A 101 -14.27 -0.26 4.42
C SER A 101 -13.49 1.05 4.29
N ASN A 102 -13.33 1.59 3.08
CA ASN A 102 -12.66 2.88 2.90
C ASN A 102 -13.47 4.07 3.44
N ILE A 103 -14.79 4.03 3.37
CA ILE A 103 -15.66 5.11 3.88
C ILE A 103 -15.86 4.99 5.39
N LEU A 104 -15.99 3.77 5.90
CA LEU A 104 -16.31 3.52 7.29
C LEU A 104 -15.04 3.33 8.12
N ASP A 105 -14.15 2.40 7.79
CA ASP A 105 -13.05 2.03 8.69
C ASP A 105 -11.90 3.04 8.63
N LYS A 106 -11.47 3.41 7.42
CA LYS A 106 -10.25 4.21 7.23
C LYS A 106 -10.25 5.59 7.90
N PRO A 107 -11.36 6.35 7.93
CA PRO A 107 -11.40 7.62 8.66
C PRO A 107 -11.34 7.45 10.18
N PHE A 108 -11.79 6.31 10.72
CA PHE A 108 -11.75 6.04 12.15
C PHE A 108 -10.45 5.37 12.60
N GLU A 109 -9.64 4.82 11.69
CA GLU A 109 -8.31 4.28 12.01
C GLU A 109 -7.35 5.34 12.59
N SER A 110 -7.60 6.64 12.36
CA SER A 110 -6.82 7.75 12.93
C SER A 110 -7.34 8.31 14.25
N VAL A 111 -8.44 7.77 14.79
CA VAL A 111 -9.08 8.29 16.02
C VAL A 111 -8.49 7.65 17.30
N PHE A 112 -7.53 6.74 17.16
CA PHE A 112 -6.89 6.01 18.26
C PHE A 112 -5.50 6.56 18.62
#